data_AF-A0A848QUL4-F1
#
_entry.id   AF-A0A848QUL4-F1
#
_cell.length_a   1.000
_cell.length_b   1.000
_cell.length_c   1.000
_cell.angle_alpha   90.00
_cell.angle_beta   90.00
_cell.angle_gamma   90.00
#
_symmetry.space_group_name_H-M   'P 1'
#
loop_
_entity.id
_entity.type
_entity.pdbx_description
1 polymer ?
#
loop_
_entity_poly.entity_id
_entity_poly.type
_entity_poly.pdbx_seq_one_letter_code
_entity_poly.pdbx_strand_id
1 'polypeptide(L)'
;MLEVLFDIPTLKKLYPELNRCFGFTYDDISNELTQVYAQKVFNLTQEEKELANQCKSDDGWGVDAVKFALATNENIAVAVPDSFNPATIMESYAAKLHNEESASCALLFMAALLYRGKITEAPISEGENDNMLYQQYIHEVRPDMLKLYIALNQPKQKNGKDFITDIKIAAGGNSPILINNKNSWLENRLNDYLHQYLGVNSLEEAQDELHFIYGDKKVGSKKIDPIQSLYIWGTYQLLQDTHLKSVKEKVPTRPQANLIESYLRAIELIEADDVDTDANNIRSRLSYFLNRYDTVETLFKHKTFRLSPNNINGTRLW
;
A
#
# COMPACT_ATOMS: atom_id res chain seq x y z
N MET A 1 13.94 1.37 -22.57
CA MET A 1 13.87 0.70 -21.26
C MET A 1 15.30 0.52 -20.79
N LEU A 2 15.58 0.89 -19.54
CA LEU A 2 16.90 0.83 -18.90
C LEU A 2 16.89 -0.24 -17.81
N GLU A 3 18.06 -0.80 -17.49
CA GLU A 3 18.24 -1.69 -16.34
C GLU A 3 19.08 -1.00 -15.27
N VAL A 4 18.56 -0.98 -14.05
CA VAL A 4 19.28 -0.46 -12.88
C VAL A 4 19.71 -1.65 -12.04
N LEU A 5 21.01 -1.76 -11.78
CA LEU A 5 21.59 -2.87 -11.05
C LEU A 5 21.62 -2.58 -9.55
N PHE A 6 21.18 -3.55 -8.75
CA PHE A 6 21.31 -3.54 -7.29
C PHE A 6 21.96 -4.83 -6.82
N ASP A 7 22.99 -4.73 -5.99
CA ASP A 7 23.67 -5.90 -5.47
C ASP A 7 22.86 -6.58 -4.36
N ILE A 8 22.76 -7.90 -4.45
CA ILE A 8 21.99 -8.72 -3.51
C ILE A 8 22.51 -8.57 -2.07
N PRO A 9 23.82 -8.53 -1.79
CA PRO A 9 24.33 -8.31 -0.43
C PRO A 9 23.82 -7.01 0.21
N THR A 10 23.81 -5.90 -0.52
CA THR A 10 23.27 -4.62 -0.05
C THR A 10 21.76 -4.72 0.16
N LEU A 11 21.01 -5.32 -0.76
CA LEU A 11 19.56 -5.52 -0.58
C LEU A 11 19.23 -6.36 0.65
N LYS A 12 20.03 -7.39 0.94
CA LYS A 12 19.90 -8.19 2.19
C LYS A 12 20.17 -7.36 3.43
N LYS A 13 21.17 -6.48 3.39
CA LYS A 13 21.47 -5.56 4.48
C LYS A 13 20.35 -4.53 4.70
N LEU A 14 19.75 -4.04 3.62
CA LEU A 14 18.65 -3.06 3.67
C LEU A 14 17.29 -3.69 3.98
N TYR A 15 17.11 -4.99 3.79
CA TYR A 15 15.82 -5.68 3.93
C TYR A 15 15.07 -5.34 5.22
N PRO A 16 15.68 -5.35 6.44
CA PRO A 16 14.97 -5.01 7.66
C PRO A 16 14.38 -3.58 7.65
N GLU A 17 15.13 -2.61 7.10
CA GLU A 17 14.68 -1.23 6.99
C GLU A 17 13.64 -1.05 5.90
N LEU A 18 13.83 -1.68 4.73
CA LEU A 18 12.86 -1.64 3.63
C LEU A 18 11.52 -2.27 4.05
N ASN A 19 11.56 -3.39 4.76
CA ASN A 19 10.36 -4.03 5.31
C ASN A 19 9.70 -3.13 6.37
N ARG A 20 10.47 -2.63 7.35
CA ARG A 20 9.96 -1.76 8.43
C ARG A 20 9.36 -0.46 7.91
N CYS A 21 9.92 0.12 6.85
CA CYS A 21 9.55 1.45 6.34
C CYS A 21 8.52 1.39 5.20
N PHE A 22 8.63 0.42 4.29
CA PHE A 22 7.81 0.35 3.08
C PHE A 22 6.96 -0.93 3.00
N GLY A 23 7.13 -1.86 3.94
CA GLY A 23 6.48 -3.17 3.89
C GLY A 23 6.98 -3.99 2.72
N PHE A 24 8.22 -3.76 2.29
CA PHE A 24 8.90 -4.52 1.25
C PHE A 24 9.16 -5.95 1.67
N THR A 25 9.01 -6.87 0.74
CA THR A 25 9.31 -8.29 0.85
C THR A 25 10.08 -8.75 -0.38
N TYR A 26 10.78 -9.89 -0.30
CA TYR A 26 11.44 -10.43 -1.50
C TYR A 26 10.45 -10.85 -2.59
N ASP A 27 9.18 -11.05 -2.26
CA ASP A 27 8.13 -11.32 -3.24
C ASP A 27 7.97 -10.14 -4.21
N ASP A 28 8.18 -8.90 -3.74
CA ASP A 28 8.10 -7.67 -4.55
C ASP A 28 9.17 -7.61 -5.66
N ILE A 29 10.24 -8.42 -5.56
CA ILE A 29 11.31 -8.57 -6.55
C ILE A 29 11.60 -10.03 -6.92
N SER A 30 10.62 -10.92 -6.70
CA SER A 30 10.77 -12.36 -6.94
C SER A 30 11.13 -12.67 -8.39
N ASN A 31 10.60 -11.88 -9.34
CA ASN A 31 10.92 -11.98 -10.76
C ASN A 31 12.40 -11.67 -11.01
N GLU A 32 12.90 -10.54 -10.52
CA GLU A 32 14.29 -10.12 -10.70
C GLU A 32 15.27 -11.09 -10.03
N LEU A 33 14.93 -11.60 -8.84
CA LEU A 33 15.71 -12.63 -8.15
C LEU A 33 15.73 -13.94 -8.95
N THR A 34 14.60 -14.36 -9.52
CA THR A 34 14.52 -15.58 -10.34
C THR A 34 15.37 -15.48 -11.60
N GLN A 35 15.48 -14.29 -12.21
CA GLN A 35 16.31 -14.07 -13.40
C GLN A 35 17.79 -14.34 -13.16
N VAL A 36 18.30 -14.10 -11.94
CA VAL A 36 19.70 -14.39 -11.58
C VAL A 36 20.04 -15.86 -11.81
N TYR A 37 19.16 -16.77 -11.38
CA TYR A 37 19.34 -18.21 -11.61
C TYR A 37 19.10 -18.55 -13.09
N ALA A 38 18.06 -18.00 -13.71
CA ALA A 38 17.70 -18.30 -15.10
C ALA A 38 18.83 -17.98 -16.10
N GLN A 39 19.55 -16.88 -15.87
CA GLN A 39 20.70 -16.48 -16.70
C GLN A 39 21.90 -17.42 -16.54
N LYS A 40 22.01 -18.09 -15.40
CA LYS A 40 23.17 -18.91 -15.03
C LYS A 40 22.96 -20.41 -15.15
N VAL A 41 21.72 -20.90 -15.24
CA VAL A 41 21.39 -22.33 -15.11
C VAL A 41 22.24 -23.25 -15.99
N PHE A 42 22.64 -22.81 -17.18
CA PHE A 42 23.46 -23.60 -18.11
C PHE A 42 24.98 -23.47 -17.88
N ASN A 43 25.43 -22.49 -17.12
CA ASN A 43 26.83 -22.11 -16.94
C ASN A 43 27.23 -21.93 -15.45
N LEU A 44 26.59 -22.67 -14.54
CA LEU A 44 26.93 -22.61 -13.11
C LEU A 44 28.36 -23.10 -12.87
N THR A 45 29.09 -22.36 -12.04
CA THR A 45 30.35 -22.81 -11.44
C THR A 45 30.11 -24.02 -10.53
N GLN A 46 31.19 -24.72 -10.14
CA GLN A 46 31.07 -25.87 -9.26
C GLN A 46 30.46 -25.49 -7.89
N GLU A 47 30.88 -24.35 -7.33
CA GLU A 47 30.35 -23.81 -6.08
C GLU A 47 28.86 -23.47 -6.20
N GLU A 48 28.44 -22.85 -7.31
CA GLU A 48 27.03 -22.53 -7.54
C GLU A 48 26.17 -23.78 -7.78
N LYS A 49 26.71 -24.86 -8.35
CA LYS A 49 25.98 -26.13 -8.45
C LYS A 49 25.71 -26.72 -7.08
N GLU A 50 26.68 -26.66 -6.18
CA GLU A 50 26.53 -27.11 -4.80
C GLU A 50 25.49 -26.25 -4.06
N LEU A 51 25.53 -24.93 -4.27
CA LEU A 51 24.54 -24.01 -3.73
C LEU A 51 23.12 -24.29 -4.26
N ALA A 52 22.97 -24.46 -5.57
CA ALA A 52 21.69 -24.80 -6.20
C ALA A 52 21.09 -26.10 -5.64
N ASN A 53 21.92 -27.10 -5.34
CA ASN A 53 21.49 -28.35 -4.70
C ASN A 53 20.99 -28.16 -3.26
N GLN A 54 21.45 -27.12 -2.56
CA GLN A 54 20.99 -26.76 -1.21
C GLN A 54 19.70 -25.94 -1.24
N CYS A 55 19.49 -25.16 -2.31
CA CYS A 55 18.31 -24.32 -2.51
C CYS A 55 17.19 -25.08 -3.24
N LYS A 56 16.74 -26.23 -2.73
CA LYS A 56 15.62 -26.97 -3.36
C LYS A 56 14.28 -26.27 -3.14
N SER A 57 13.41 -26.36 -4.14
CA SER A 57 12.00 -25.98 -4.00
C SER A 57 11.28 -26.88 -2.99
N ASP A 58 10.25 -26.36 -2.36
CA ASP A 58 9.51 -27.06 -1.31
C ASP A 58 8.78 -28.31 -1.84
N ASP A 59 8.47 -28.35 -3.14
CA ASP A 59 7.91 -29.51 -3.84
C ASP A 59 8.98 -30.55 -4.25
N GLY A 60 10.27 -30.23 -4.09
CA GLY A 60 11.41 -31.09 -4.41
C GLY A 60 11.71 -31.27 -5.90
N TRP A 61 10.99 -30.60 -6.80
CA TRP A 61 11.11 -30.79 -8.26
C TRP A 61 12.12 -29.85 -8.94
N GLY A 62 12.71 -28.91 -8.21
CA GLY A 62 13.68 -27.98 -8.79
C GLY A 62 14.47 -27.18 -7.77
N VAL A 63 15.12 -26.13 -8.29
CA VAL A 63 15.83 -25.13 -7.49
C VAL A 63 14.86 -24.00 -7.19
N ASP A 64 14.75 -23.63 -5.92
CA ASP A 64 14.16 -22.37 -5.49
C ASP A 64 15.08 -21.23 -5.92
N ALA A 65 14.77 -20.63 -7.07
CA ALA A 65 15.58 -19.61 -7.71
C ALA A 65 15.74 -18.36 -6.84
N VAL A 66 14.74 -18.03 -6.02
CA VAL A 66 14.78 -16.90 -5.08
C VAL A 66 15.76 -17.21 -3.95
N LYS A 67 15.65 -18.38 -3.30
CA LYS A 67 16.61 -18.82 -2.27
C LYS A 67 18.04 -18.90 -2.82
N PHE A 68 18.20 -19.40 -4.05
CA PHE A 68 19.50 -19.45 -4.73
C PHE A 68 20.08 -18.04 -4.90
N ALA A 69 19.34 -17.13 -5.53
CA ALA A 69 19.80 -15.77 -5.79
C ALA A 69 20.22 -15.06 -4.50
N LEU A 70 19.40 -15.15 -3.44
CA LEU A 70 19.68 -14.57 -2.13
C LEU A 70 20.91 -15.15 -1.43
N ALA A 71 21.42 -16.30 -1.87
CA ALA A 71 22.65 -16.89 -1.37
C ALA A 71 23.90 -16.54 -2.21
N THR A 72 23.74 -15.77 -3.30
CA THR A 72 24.83 -15.29 -4.14
C THR A 72 25.22 -13.83 -3.82
N ASN A 73 26.31 -13.37 -4.44
CA ASN A 73 26.74 -11.97 -4.43
C ASN A 73 26.43 -11.26 -5.77
N GLU A 74 25.46 -11.77 -6.51
CA GLU A 74 25.08 -11.22 -7.81
C GLU A 74 24.29 -9.92 -7.69
N ASN A 75 24.05 -9.28 -8.83
CA ASN A 75 23.13 -8.16 -8.94
C ASN A 75 21.78 -8.64 -9.44
N ILE A 76 20.72 -7.97 -9.00
CA ILE A 76 19.46 -7.96 -9.72
C ILE A 76 19.44 -6.81 -10.72
N ALA A 77 18.74 -6.98 -11.84
CA ALA A 77 18.47 -5.93 -12.81
C ALA A 77 16.99 -5.52 -12.71
N VAL A 78 16.73 -4.29 -12.26
CA VAL A 78 15.37 -3.73 -12.23
C VAL A 78 15.15 -2.95 -13.52
N ALA A 79 14.18 -3.40 -14.32
CA ALA A 79 13.80 -2.73 -15.56
C ALA A 79 12.97 -1.46 -15.25
N VAL A 80 13.39 -0.32 -15.80
CA VAL A 80 12.78 1.00 -15.61
C VAL A 80 12.60 1.71 -16.97
N PRO A 81 11.63 2.63 -17.12
CA PRO A 81 11.44 3.35 -18.36
C PRO A 81 12.58 4.36 -18.57
N ASP A 82 12.73 4.84 -19.81
CA ASP A 82 13.82 5.77 -20.15
C ASP A 82 13.72 7.14 -19.45
N SER A 83 12.56 7.44 -18.86
CA SER A 83 12.37 8.62 -18.00
C SER A 83 12.96 8.48 -16.60
N PHE A 84 13.37 7.28 -16.17
CA PHE A 84 13.99 7.10 -14.86
C PHE A 84 15.38 7.74 -14.83
N ASN A 85 15.55 8.75 -13.97
CA ASN A 85 16.81 9.47 -13.82
C ASN A 85 17.35 9.36 -12.38
N PRO A 86 18.28 8.42 -12.12
CA PRO A 86 18.88 8.24 -10.79
C PRO A 86 19.53 9.51 -10.25
N ALA A 87 20.20 10.29 -11.11
CA ALA A 87 20.93 11.47 -10.69
C ALA A 87 19.98 12.55 -10.14
N THR A 88 18.91 12.85 -10.88
CA THR A 88 17.88 13.81 -10.43
C THR A 88 17.17 13.35 -9.17
N ILE A 89 16.88 12.05 -9.05
CA ILE A 89 16.29 11.47 -7.83
C ILE A 89 17.25 11.64 -6.65
N MET A 90 18.53 11.31 -6.82
CA MET A 90 19.54 11.46 -5.77
C MET A 90 19.74 12.92 -5.34
N GLU A 91 19.76 13.86 -6.29
CA GLU A 91 19.88 15.30 -6.01
C GLU A 91 18.77 15.80 -5.06
N SER A 92 17.59 15.19 -5.08
CA SER A 92 16.45 15.60 -4.25
C SER A 92 16.68 15.39 -2.75
N TYR A 93 17.58 14.49 -2.36
CA TYR A 93 17.86 14.14 -0.96
C TYR A 93 19.34 14.15 -0.57
N ALA A 94 20.29 14.06 -1.52
CA ALA A 94 21.71 13.88 -1.24
C ALA A 94 22.30 14.93 -0.29
N ALA A 95 21.99 16.21 -0.51
CA ALA A 95 22.48 17.30 0.35
C ALA A 95 22.00 17.18 1.81
N LYS A 96 20.84 16.56 2.03
CA LYS A 96 20.22 16.39 3.35
C LYS A 96 20.53 15.02 3.98
N LEU A 97 21.04 14.06 3.22
CA LEU A 97 21.39 12.70 3.66
C LEU A 97 22.91 12.45 3.56
N HIS A 98 23.72 13.50 3.72
CA HIS A 98 25.17 13.38 3.61
C HIS A 98 25.70 12.30 4.57
N ASN A 99 26.43 11.31 4.04
CA ASN A 99 26.92 10.10 4.74
C ASN A 99 25.86 9.08 5.18
N GLU A 100 24.60 9.21 4.78
CA GLU A 100 23.52 8.25 5.07
C GLU A 100 23.33 7.32 3.86
N GLU A 101 24.35 6.52 3.54
CA GLU A 101 24.39 5.67 2.34
C GLU A 101 23.24 4.66 2.30
N SER A 102 22.93 4.00 3.43
CA SER A 102 21.82 3.03 3.52
C SER A 102 20.48 3.67 3.15
N ALA A 103 20.19 4.85 3.72
CA ALA A 103 18.95 5.56 3.44
C ALA A 103 18.89 6.02 1.98
N SER A 104 20.01 6.51 1.44
CA SER A 104 20.12 6.93 0.04
C SER A 104 19.90 5.77 -0.93
N CYS A 105 20.48 4.61 -0.65
CA CYS A 105 20.27 3.38 -1.44
C CYS A 105 18.82 2.88 -1.34
N ALA A 106 18.23 2.90 -0.14
CA ALA A 106 16.84 2.48 0.06
C ALA A 106 15.86 3.36 -0.73
N LEU A 107 16.05 4.69 -0.73
CA LEU A 107 15.21 5.60 -1.53
C LEU A 107 15.37 5.35 -3.03
N LEU A 108 16.60 5.23 -3.53
CA LEU A 108 16.82 4.95 -4.95
C LEU A 108 16.22 3.61 -5.39
N PHE A 109 16.35 2.58 -4.55
CA PHE A 109 15.76 1.27 -4.79
C PHE A 109 14.23 1.34 -4.85
N MET A 110 13.59 1.97 -3.86
CA MET A 110 12.13 2.15 -3.86
C MET A 110 11.65 3.00 -5.05
N ALA A 111 12.43 3.98 -5.52
CA ALA A 111 12.12 4.73 -6.73
C ALA A 111 12.17 3.84 -7.98
N ALA A 112 13.19 2.99 -8.11
CA ALA A 112 13.29 2.05 -9.22
C ALA A 112 12.09 1.08 -9.26
N LEU A 113 11.66 0.56 -8.10
CA LEU A 113 10.47 -0.32 -8.01
C LEU A 113 9.17 0.40 -8.41
N LEU A 114 9.02 1.68 -8.06
CA LEU A 114 7.87 2.49 -8.50
C LEU A 114 7.82 2.60 -10.03
N TYR A 115 8.96 2.94 -10.63
CA TYR A 115 9.07 3.15 -12.07
C TYR A 115 8.94 1.85 -12.88
N ARG A 116 9.41 0.72 -12.33
CA ARG A 116 9.09 -0.61 -12.86
C ARG A 116 7.59 -0.87 -12.91
N GLY A 117 6.85 -0.47 -11.88
CA GLY A 117 5.38 -0.53 -11.85
C GLY A 117 4.74 0.21 -13.03
N LYS A 118 5.23 1.41 -13.35
CA LYS A 118 4.76 2.23 -14.48
C LYS A 118 4.94 1.56 -15.86
N ILE A 119 5.93 0.67 -16.03
CA ILE A 119 6.07 -0.13 -17.27
C ILE A 119 4.96 -1.17 -17.39
N THR A 120 4.55 -1.75 -16.26
CA THR A 120 3.62 -2.88 -16.19
C THR A 120 2.15 -2.46 -16.38
N GLU A 121 1.86 -1.16 -16.31
CA GLU A 121 0.52 -0.58 -16.56
C GLU A 121 0.17 -0.42 -18.05
N ALA A 122 1.05 -0.82 -18.98
CA ALA A 122 0.69 -1.02 -20.39
C ALA A 122 -0.34 -2.18 -20.51
N PRO A 123 -1.37 -2.06 -21.37
CA PRO A 123 -2.60 -2.82 -21.23
C PRO A 123 -2.41 -4.32 -21.50
N ILE A 124 -2.62 -5.14 -20.47
CA ILE A 124 -2.74 -6.59 -20.58
C ILE A 124 -4.16 -6.89 -21.08
N SER A 125 -4.30 -7.46 -22.28
CA SER A 125 -5.58 -7.87 -22.86
C SER A 125 -6.02 -9.26 -22.39
N GLU A 126 -7.32 -9.53 -22.57
CA GLU A 126 -8.01 -10.84 -22.59
C GLU A 126 -8.31 -11.53 -21.24
N GLY A 127 -8.94 -10.80 -20.31
CA GLY A 127 -9.61 -11.38 -19.12
C GLY A 127 -10.89 -10.65 -18.69
N GLU A 128 -11.58 -9.97 -19.62
CA GLU A 128 -12.42 -8.81 -19.34
C GLU A 128 -13.72 -9.07 -18.54
N ASN A 129 -14.31 -10.26 -18.57
CA ASN A 129 -15.63 -10.46 -17.95
C ASN A 129 -15.58 -10.66 -16.43
N ASP A 130 -14.59 -11.41 -15.93
CA ASP A 130 -14.35 -11.53 -14.48
C ASP A 130 -13.78 -10.23 -13.92
N ASN A 131 -13.11 -9.41 -14.72
CA ASN A 131 -12.63 -8.12 -14.25
C ASN A 131 -13.80 -7.17 -13.95
N MET A 132 -14.80 -7.04 -14.84
CA MET A 132 -15.88 -6.05 -14.67
C MET A 132 -16.69 -6.18 -13.37
N LEU A 133 -17.17 -7.38 -13.02
CA LEU A 133 -17.94 -7.59 -11.77
C LEU A 133 -17.08 -7.37 -10.52
N TYR A 134 -15.79 -7.74 -10.60
CA TYR A 134 -14.84 -7.46 -9.52
C TYR A 134 -14.65 -5.95 -9.35
N GLN A 135 -14.41 -5.24 -10.45
CA GLN A 135 -14.27 -3.77 -10.47
C GLN A 135 -15.53 -3.09 -9.90
N GLN A 136 -16.73 -3.53 -10.27
CA GLN A 136 -17.99 -3.01 -9.72
C GLN A 136 -18.09 -3.24 -8.21
N TYR A 137 -17.79 -4.45 -7.73
CA TYR A 137 -17.82 -4.71 -6.30
C TYR A 137 -16.85 -3.82 -5.53
N ILE A 138 -15.59 -3.73 -5.98
CA ILE A 138 -14.58 -2.95 -5.26
C ILE A 138 -14.85 -1.44 -5.35
N HIS A 139 -15.29 -0.91 -6.49
CA HIS A 139 -15.41 0.54 -6.67
C HIS A 139 -16.80 1.12 -6.34
N GLU A 140 -17.85 0.31 -6.38
CA GLU A 140 -19.23 0.76 -6.20
C GLU A 140 -19.87 0.16 -4.95
N VAL A 141 -19.83 -1.16 -4.79
CA VAL A 141 -20.59 -1.87 -3.74
C VAL A 141 -19.90 -1.81 -2.37
N ARG A 142 -18.64 -2.23 -2.28
CA ARG A 142 -17.88 -2.32 -1.04
C ARG A 142 -17.75 -0.97 -0.31
N PRO A 143 -17.51 0.17 -0.99
CA PRO A 143 -17.48 1.47 -0.33
C PRO A 143 -18.84 1.83 0.31
N ASP A 144 -19.95 1.47 -0.33
CA ASP A 144 -21.29 1.74 0.20
C ASP A 144 -21.66 0.81 1.36
N MET A 145 -21.25 -0.45 1.30
CA MET A 145 -21.35 -1.38 2.44
C MET A 145 -20.56 -0.86 3.65
N LEU A 146 -19.32 -0.37 3.45
CA LEU A 146 -18.51 0.24 4.51
C LEU A 146 -19.21 1.48 5.09
N LYS A 147 -19.73 2.39 4.25
CA LYS A 147 -20.48 3.58 4.72
C LYS A 147 -21.69 3.18 5.56
N LEU A 148 -22.45 2.17 5.13
CA LEU A 148 -23.61 1.68 5.86
C LEU A 148 -23.19 1.07 7.21
N TYR A 149 -22.16 0.22 7.23
CA TYR A 149 -21.62 -0.37 8.45
C TYR A 149 -21.18 0.71 9.44
N ILE A 150 -20.43 1.71 8.96
CA ILE A 150 -19.99 2.84 9.78
C ILE A 150 -21.19 3.58 10.37
N ALA A 151 -22.21 3.88 9.55
CA ALA A 151 -23.41 4.60 9.99
C ALA A 151 -24.20 3.82 11.07
N LEU A 152 -24.32 2.49 10.93
CA LEU A 152 -25.04 1.63 11.87
C LEU A 152 -24.31 1.45 13.20
N ASN A 153 -22.98 1.52 13.21
CA ASN A 153 -22.15 1.23 14.39
C ASN A 153 -21.59 2.49 15.08
N GLN A 154 -21.94 3.70 14.65
CA GLN A 154 -21.59 4.92 15.38
C GLN A 154 -22.20 4.93 16.79
N PRO A 155 -21.52 5.52 17.79
CA PRO A 155 -22.08 5.71 19.12
C PRO A 155 -23.37 6.54 19.06
N LYS A 156 -24.51 5.94 19.41
CA LYS A 156 -25.79 6.66 19.47
C LYS A 156 -25.76 7.66 20.64
N GLN A 157 -26.19 8.90 20.42
CA GLN A 157 -26.31 9.88 21.49
C GLN A 157 -27.31 9.37 22.55
N LYS A 158 -26.86 9.26 23.80
CA LYS A 158 -27.67 8.80 24.95
C LYS A 158 -28.64 9.90 25.41
N ASN A 159 -29.52 10.36 24.55
CA ASN A 159 -30.52 11.37 24.91
C ASN A 159 -31.84 10.69 25.30
N GLY A 160 -31.79 9.83 26.33
CA GLY A 160 -32.88 9.50 27.26
C GLY A 160 -34.30 9.21 26.75
N LYS A 161 -34.53 9.02 25.45
CA LYS A 161 -35.82 8.72 24.84
C LYS A 161 -35.73 7.40 24.10
N ASP A 162 -36.78 6.61 24.26
CA ASP A 162 -36.90 5.22 23.81
C ASP A 162 -36.30 4.98 22.42
N PHE A 163 -35.60 3.85 22.30
CA PHE A 163 -34.81 3.35 21.15
C PHE A 163 -35.61 3.07 19.87
N ILE A 164 -36.66 3.83 19.56
CA ILE A 164 -37.35 3.80 18.27
C ILE A 164 -36.75 4.89 17.38
N THR A 165 -35.65 4.57 16.70
CA THR A 165 -35.13 5.40 15.61
C THR A 165 -35.66 4.82 14.30
N ASP A 166 -36.81 5.34 13.84
CA ASP A 166 -37.31 5.02 12.51
C ASP A 166 -36.20 5.17 11.47
N ILE A 167 -36.09 4.19 10.57
CA ILE A 167 -35.14 4.25 9.47
C ILE A 167 -35.82 4.84 8.25
N LYS A 168 -35.22 5.88 7.68
CA LYS A 168 -35.68 6.50 6.45
C LYS A 168 -35.03 5.85 5.25
N ILE A 169 -35.81 5.23 4.35
CA ILE A 169 -35.33 4.59 3.12
C ILE A 169 -35.90 5.29 1.90
N ALA A 170 -35.05 5.60 0.92
CA ALA A 170 -35.45 6.08 -0.39
C ALA A 170 -34.93 5.12 -1.46
N ALA A 171 -35.77 4.72 -2.42
CA ALA A 171 -35.41 3.79 -3.48
C ALA A 171 -35.93 4.27 -4.84
N GLY A 172 -35.09 4.20 -5.89
CA GLY A 172 -35.47 4.51 -7.26
C GLY A 172 -35.97 5.95 -7.50
N GLY A 173 -35.50 6.92 -6.70
CA GLY A 173 -35.95 8.32 -6.78
C GLY A 173 -37.33 8.60 -6.17
N ASN A 174 -37.98 7.60 -5.56
CA ASN A 174 -39.25 7.78 -4.87
C ASN A 174 -39.09 8.56 -3.56
N SER A 175 -40.21 9.12 -3.08
CA SER A 175 -40.25 9.75 -1.76
C SER A 175 -39.82 8.78 -0.67
N PRO A 176 -39.01 9.21 0.30
CA PRO A 176 -38.53 8.32 1.35
C PRO A 176 -39.67 7.81 2.23
N ILE A 177 -39.63 6.53 2.58
CA ILE A 177 -40.53 5.91 3.56
C ILE A 177 -39.86 5.83 4.93
N LEU A 178 -40.66 5.81 5.99
CA LEU A 178 -40.20 5.54 7.35
C LEU A 178 -40.49 4.08 7.70
N ILE A 179 -39.48 3.36 8.13
CA ILE A 179 -39.59 2.00 8.63
C ILE A 179 -39.48 2.04 10.14
N ASN A 180 -40.52 1.53 10.80
CA ASN A 180 -40.51 1.32 12.24
C ASN A 180 -39.43 0.29 12.59
N ASN A 181 -38.34 0.76 13.17
CA ASN A 181 -37.17 -0.04 13.53
C ASN A 181 -37.17 -0.41 15.03
N LYS A 182 -38.36 -0.77 15.56
CA LYS A 182 -38.51 -1.21 16.95
C LYS A 182 -37.52 -2.35 17.27
N ASN A 183 -36.88 -2.26 18.43
CA ASN A 183 -35.84 -3.21 18.87
C ASN A 183 -34.64 -3.32 17.91
N SER A 184 -34.40 -2.31 17.06
CA SER A 184 -33.31 -2.29 16.09
C SER A 184 -33.33 -3.48 15.12
N TRP A 185 -34.51 -4.06 14.81
CA TRP A 185 -34.59 -5.28 14.02
C TRP A 185 -33.92 -5.14 12.64
N LEU A 186 -34.09 -4.00 11.96
CA LEU A 186 -33.54 -3.78 10.63
C LEU A 186 -32.05 -3.44 10.70
N GLU A 187 -31.64 -2.64 11.69
CA GLU A 187 -30.20 -2.36 11.94
C GLU A 187 -29.44 -3.66 12.21
N ASN A 188 -29.98 -4.52 13.07
CA ASN A 188 -29.35 -5.80 13.41
C ASN A 188 -29.23 -6.69 12.18
N ARG A 189 -30.27 -6.77 11.33
CA ARG A 189 -30.21 -7.58 10.10
C ARG A 189 -29.22 -7.05 9.07
N LEU A 190 -29.16 -5.72 8.91
CA LEU A 190 -28.16 -5.10 8.05
C LEU A 190 -26.75 -5.33 8.60
N ASN A 191 -26.56 -5.21 9.92
CA ASN A 191 -25.28 -5.49 10.55
C ASN A 191 -24.87 -6.97 10.42
N ASP A 192 -25.78 -7.93 10.61
CA ASP A 192 -25.51 -9.36 10.40
C ASP A 192 -24.96 -9.60 8.98
N TYR A 193 -25.64 -9.05 7.97
CA TYR A 193 -25.23 -9.11 6.58
C TYR A 193 -23.86 -8.45 6.37
N LEU A 194 -23.65 -7.24 6.87
CA LEU A 194 -22.39 -6.51 6.68
C LEU A 194 -21.21 -7.21 7.37
N HIS A 195 -21.38 -7.77 8.56
CA HIS A 195 -20.33 -8.57 9.22
C HIS A 195 -19.97 -9.80 8.39
N GLN A 196 -20.99 -10.50 7.86
CA GLN A 196 -20.77 -11.68 7.03
C GLN A 196 -20.00 -11.37 5.75
N TYR A 197 -20.26 -10.23 5.11
CA TYR A 197 -19.74 -9.96 3.76
C TYR A 197 -18.63 -8.89 3.68
N LEU A 198 -18.45 -8.01 4.68
CA LEU A 198 -17.32 -7.06 4.68
C LEU A 198 -16.02 -7.67 5.20
N GLY A 199 -16.10 -8.58 6.17
CA GLY A 199 -14.93 -9.11 6.86
C GLY A 199 -14.16 -8.08 7.69
N VAL A 200 -14.82 -7.01 8.15
CA VAL A 200 -14.27 -6.01 9.07
C VAL A 200 -14.61 -6.40 10.51
N ASN A 201 -13.67 -6.20 11.44
CA ASN A 201 -13.80 -6.61 12.85
C ASN A 201 -14.15 -5.45 13.78
N SER A 202 -14.06 -4.20 13.30
CA SER A 202 -14.35 -3.02 14.11
C SER A 202 -14.83 -1.83 13.27
N LEU A 203 -15.46 -0.85 13.94
CA LEU A 203 -15.83 0.43 13.34
C LEU A 203 -14.61 1.18 12.81
N GLU A 204 -13.50 1.15 13.57
CA GLU A 204 -12.23 1.78 13.21
C GLU A 204 -11.65 1.18 11.93
N GLU A 205 -11.63 -0.16 11.83
CA GLU A 205 -11.14 -0.86 10.63
C GLU A 205 -11.95 -0.50 9.38
N ALA A 206 -13.27 -0.40 9.51
CA ALA A 206 -14.12 0.00 8.40
C ALA A 206 -13.89 1.46 7.98
N GLN A 207 -13.66 2.36 8.93
CA GLN A 207 -13.32 3.76 8.66
C GLN A 207 -11.97 3.89 7.97
N ASP A 208 -10.96 3.16 8.45
CA ASP A 208 -9.61 3.15 7.86
C ASP A 208 -9.65 2.65 6.42
N GLU A 209 -10.34 1.53 6.17
CA GLU A 209 -10.46 0.97 4.83
C GLU A 209 -11.17 1.94 3.88
N LEU A 210 -12.30 2.52 4.31
CA LEU A 210 -13.04 3.49 3.51
C LEU A 210 -12.18 4.70 3.15
N HIS A 211 -11.41 5.19 4.12
CA HIS A 211 -10.56 6.35 3.99
C HIS A 211 -9.37 6.12 3.05
N PHE A 212 -8.65 5.00 3.19
CA PHE A 212 -7.43 4.74 2.42
C PHE A 212 -7.67 4.15 1.04
N ILE A 213 -8.57 3.18 0.92
CA ILE A 213 -8.74 2.45 -0.35
C ILE A 213 -9.62 3.27 -1.31
N TYR A 214 -10.71 3.83 -0.78
CA TYR A 214 -11.75 4.44 -1.61
C TYR A 214 -11.72 5.96 -1.60
N GLY A 215 -11.10 6.57 -0.56
CA GLY A 215 -11.09 8.01 -0.34
C GLY A 215 -12.45 8.50 0.16
N ASP A 216 -12.46 9.27 1.25
CA ASP A 216 -13.71 9.80 1.79
C ASP A 216 -14.22 10.95 0.91
N LYS A 217 -15.31 10.73 0.16
CA LYS A 217 -15.96 11.75 -0.69
C LYS A 217 -16.76 12.78 0.12
N LYS A 218 -16.89 12.61 1.45
CA LYS A 218 -17.57 13.62 2.26
C LYS A 218 -16.60 14.76 2.60
N VAL A 219 -16.86 15.90 1.97
CA VAL A 219 -16.30 17.24 2.25
C VAL A 219 -14.90 17.50 1.69
N GLY A 220 -14.78 17.72 0.38
CA GLY A 220 -13.63 18.41 -0.23
C GLY A 220 -12.25 17.78 -0.04
N SER A 221 -12.13 16.66 0.68
CA SER A 221 -10.89 15.93 0.90
C SER A 221 -10.61 15.09 -0.33
N LYS A 222 -9.51 15.40 -1.02
CA LYS A 222 -9.01 14.60 -2.14
C LYS A 222 -8.81 13.15 -1.70
N LYS A 223 -9.07 12.21 -2.61
CA LYS A 223 -8.74 10.79 -2.44
C LYS A 223 -7.28 10.66 -1.98
N ILE A 224 -7.06 9.94 -0.89
CA ILE A 224 -5.70 9.64 -0.45
C ILE A 224 -5.15 8.60 -1.42
N ASP A 225 -4.07 8.95 -2.12
CA ASP A 225 -3.34 8.00 -2.95
C ASP A 225 -2.55 7.04 -2.02
N PRO A 226 -2.83 5.72 -2.05
CA PRO A 226 -2.14 4.74 -1.21
C PRO A 226 -0.64 4.66 -1.49
N ILE A 227 -0.23 4.79 -2.76
CA ILE A 227 1.18 4.78 -3.17
C ILE A 227 1.84 6.05 -2.64
N GLN A 228 1.23 7.22 -2.85
CA GLN A 228 1.77 8.46 -2.29
C GLN A 228 1.92 8.39 -0.77
N SER A 229 0.94 7.80 -0.07
CA SER A 229 0.97 7.62 1.38
C SER A 229 2.08 6.68 1.83
N LEU A 230 2.33 5.62 1.06
CA LEU A 230 3.47 4.71 1.25
C LEU A 230 4.80 5.42 1.19
N TYR A 231 5.00 6.24 0.16
CA TYR A 231 6.27 6.94 0.01
C TYR A 231 6.42 8.07 1.04
N ILE A 232 5.34 8.76 1.43
CA ILE A 232 5.37 9.74 2.54
C ILE A 232 5.77 9.07 3.85
N TRP A 233 5.05 8.02 4.25
CA TRP A 233 5.26 7.36 5.53
C TRP A 233 6.59 6.60 5.57
N GLY A 234 6.90 5.82 4.53
CA GLY A 234 8.11 5.01 4.50
C GLY A 234 9.37 5.85 4.45
N THR A 235 9.36 6.96 3.70
CA THR A 235 10.47 7.92 3.75
C THR A 235 10.58 8.52 5.15
N TYR A 236 9.49 8.95 5.79
CA TYR A 236 9.54 9.45 7.16
C TYR A 236 10.13 8.45 8.16
N GLN A 237 9.73 7.17 8.06
CA GLN A 237 10.22 6.10 8.94
C GLN A 237 11.72 5.84 8.73
N LEU A 238 12.18 5.88 7.49
CA LEU A 238 13.60 5.75 7.14
C LEU A 238 14.42 6.91 7.75
N LEU A 239 13.88 8.14 7.70
CA LEU A 239 14.55 9.31 8.29
C LEU A 239 14.70 9.22 9.83
N GLN A 240 13.96 8.35 10.53
CA GLN A 240 14.10 8.20 11.99
C GLN A 240 15.39 7.50 12.42
N ASP A 241 16.12 6.90 11.47
CA ASP A 241 17.42 6.26 11.70
C ASP A 241 18.59 7.13 11.19
N THR A 242 18.30 8.37 10.77
CA THR A 242 19.29 9.33 10.27
C THR A 242 19.47 10.51 11.23
N HIS A 243 20.44 11.37 10.97
CA HIS A 243 20.59 12.65 11.69
C HIS A 243 19.36 13.59 11.58
N LEU A 244 18.44 13.35 10.65
CA LEU A 244 17.19 14.11 10.51
C LEU A 244 16.08 13.67 11.46
N LYS A 245 16.32 12.67 12.32
CA LYS A 245 15.37 12.19 13.33
C LYS A 245 14.82 13.34 14.18
N SER A 246 13.52 13.29 14.47
CA SER A 246 12.92 14.28 15.37
C SER A 246 13.35 14.03 16.82
N VAL A 247 13.66 15.10 17.55
CA VAL A 247 13.88 15.03 19.00
C VAL A 247 12.58 14.79 19.79
N LYS A 248 11.42 14.99 19.15
CA LYS A 248 10.10 14.75 19.72
C LYS A 248 9.44 13.56 19.05
N GLU A 249 8.97 12.62 19.86
CA GLU A 249 8.25 11.43 19.40
C GLU A 249 6.98 11.81 18.60
N LYS A 250 6.73 11.11 17.49
CA LYS A 250 5.55 11.29 16.62
C LYS A 250 5.33 12.73 16.11
N VAL A 251 6.39 13.57 16.11
CA VAL A 251 6.31 14.95 15.57
C VAL A 251 7.21 15.07 14.34
N PRO A 252 6.64 15.13 13.12
CA PRO A 252 7.41 15.36 11.90
C PRO A 252 7.97 16.78 11.87
N THR A 253 9.25 16.90 11.48
CA THR A 253 9.97 18.17 11.38
C THR A 253 9.84 18.78 9.98
N ARG A 254 10.10 20.09 9.87
CA ARG A 254 10.11 20.77 8.57
C ARG A 254 11.21 20.25 7.64
N PRO A 255 12.45 19.98 8.09
CA PRO A 255 13.46 19.33 7.26
C PRO A 255 13.03 17.96 6.71
N GLN A 256 12.40 17.12 7.54
CA GLN A 256 11.86 15.82 7.10
C GLN A 256 10.79 16.01 6.03
N ALA A 257 9.78 16.87 6.27
CA ALA A 257 8.71 17.12 5.32
C ALA A 257 9.22 17.70 3.99
N ASN A 258 10.18 18.63 4.05
CA ASN A 258 10.80 19.20 2.85
C ASN A 258 11.61 18.16 2.06
N LEU A 259 12.28 17.21 2.72
CA LEU A 259 12.99 16.12 2.03
C LEU A 259 11.99 15.20 1.33
N ILE A 260 10.95 14.79 2.05
CA ILE A 260 9.89 13.94 1.52
C ILE A 260 9.24 14.60 0.30
N GLU A 261 8.90 15.89 0.38
CA GLU A 261 8.34 16.64 -0.75
C GLU A 261 9.29 16.62 -1.96
N SER A 262 10.57 16.99 -1.76
CA SER A 262 11.55 16.99 -2.85
C SER A 262 11.69 15.62 -3.50
N TYR A 263 11.71 14.56 -2.70
CA TYR A 263 11.79 13.19 -3.19
C TYR A 263 10.53 12.77 -3.96
N LEU A 264 9.33 13.04 -3.45
CA LEU A 264 8.07 12.73 -4.13
C LEU A 264 7.94 13.45 -5.48
N ARG A 265 8.40 14.70 -5.57
CA ARG A 265 8.47 15.45 -6.84
C ARG A 265 9.46 14.79 -7.81
N ALA A 266 10.63 14.39 -7.33
CA ALA A 266 11.67 13.79 -8.17
C ALA A 266 11.28 12.42 -8.73
N ILE A 267 10.43 11.66 -8.02
CA ILE A 267 9.89 10.36 -8.49
C ILE A 267 8.51 10.48 -9.17
N GLU A 268 8.06 11.72 -9.42
CA GLU A 268 6.78 12.03 -10.09
C GLU A 268 5.54 11.45 -9.40
N LEU A 269 5.54 11.36 -8.05
CA LEU A 269 4.32 11.03 -7.28
C LEU A 269 3.48 12.27 -6.93
N ILE A 270 4.04 13.47 -7.14
CA ILE A 270 3.33 14.75 -7.07
C ILE A 270 3.80 15.66 -8.21
N GLU A 271 2.86 16.36 -8.83
CA GLU A 271 3.15 17.31 -9.92
C GLU A 271 3.93 18.51 -9.39
N ALA A 272 4.79 19.10 -10.22
CA ALA A 272 5.69 20.20 -9.82
C ALA A 272 4.95 21.44 -9.28
N ASP A 273 3.70 21.66 -9.69
CA ASP A 273 2.82 22.74 -9.27
C ASP A 273 1.71 22.29 -8.31
N ASP A 274 1.73 21.03 -7.83
CA ASP A 274 0.78 20.56 -6.81
C ASP A 274 1.02 21.30 -5.47
N VAL A 275 0.11 22.23 -5.18
CA VAL A 275 0.04 22.98 -3.92
C VAL A 275 -0.62 22.17 -2.79
N ASP A 276 -1.39 21.13 -3.13
CA ASP A 276 -2.15 20.35 -2.17
C ASP A 276 -1.32 19.24 -1.49
N THR A 277 -0.09 19.04 -1.96
CA THR A 277 0.89 18.10 -1.37
C THR A 277 2.25 18.78 -1.09
N ASP A 278 2.21 20.05 -0.68
CA ASP A 278 3.40 20.75 -0.17
C ASP A 278 3.92 20.15 1.16
N ALA A 279 5.10 20.58 1.61
CA ALA A 279 5.67 20.14 2.88
C ALA A 279 4.75 20.36 4.10
N ASN A 280 3.88 21.38 4.12
CA ASN A 280 2.97 21.61 5.24
C ASN A 280 1.84 20.57 5.27
N ASN A 281 1.31 20.23 4.09
CA ASN A 281 0.30 19.22 3.92
C ASN A 281 0.87 17.82 4.19
N ILE A 282 2.09 17.52 3.71
CA ILE A 282 2.80 16.28 4.05
C ILE A 282 3.00 16.18 5.57
N ARG A 283 3.42 17.25 6.23
CA ARG A 283 3.62 17.27 7.69
C ARG A 283 2.31 17.06 8.45
N SER A 284 1.21 17.66 7.98
CA SER A 284 -0.13 17.46 8.55
C SER A 284 -0.59 16.01 8.37
N ARG A 285 -0.41 15.43 7.18
CA ARG A 285 -0.72 14.02 6.88
C ARG A 285 0.10 13.06 7.73
N LEU A 286 1.40 13.29 7.86
CA LEU A 286 2.27 12.51 8.76
C LEU A 286 1.80 12.60 10.21
N SER A 287 1.45 13.79 10.69
CA SER A 287 0.96 13.96 12.08
C SER A 287 -0.33 13.18 12.30
N TYR A 288 -1.23 13.16 11.31
CA TYR A 288 -2.41 12.30 11.33
C TYR A 288 -2.05 10.82 11.36
N PHE A 289 -1.18 10.36 10.45
CA PHE A 289 -0.77 8.96 10.39
C PHE A 289 -0.11 8.50 11.69
N LEU A 290 0.80 9.29 12.27
CA LEU A 290 1.58 8.90 13.45
C LEU A 290 0.73 8.81 14.73
N ASN A 291 -0.36 9.59 14.79
CA ASN A 291 -1.32 9.53 15.89
C ASN A 291 -2.27 8.33 15.78
N ARG A 292 -2.43 7.74 14.59
CA ARG A 292 -3.43 6.70 14.32
C ARG A 292 -2.83 5.32 14.05
N TYR A 293 -1.61 5.25 13.53
CA TYR A 293 -0.94 4.02 13.15
C TYR A 293 0.43 3.90 13.81
N ASP A 294 0.73 2.72 14.34
CA ASP A 294 2.01 2.43 14.96
C ASP A 294 2.99 1.74 13.99
N THR A 295 2.50 1.08 12.94
CA THR A 295 3.33 0.39 11.94
C THR A 295 2.89 0.66 10.51
N VAL A 296 3.82 0.47 9.57
CA VAL A 296 3.57 0.43 8.13
C VAL A 296 2.51 -0.62 7.80
N GLU A 297 2.59 -1.81 8.41
CA GLU A 297 1.60 -2.88 8.18
C GLU A 297 0.18 -2.45 8.56
N THR A 298 -0.01 -1.66 9.61
CA THR A 298 -1.34 -1.15 9.96
C THR A 298 -1.83 -0.11 8.94
N LEU A 299 -0.94 0.77 8.47
CA LEU A 299 -1.24 1.73 7.40
C LEU A 299 -1.58 1.01 6.06
N PHE A 300 -1.03 -0.18 5.85
CA PHE A 300 -1.02 -0.90 4.57
C PHE A 300 -1.70 -2.26 4.57
N LYS A 301 -2.37 -2.66 5.66
CA LYS A 301 -3.45 -3.69 5.67
C LYS A 301 -4.56 -3.38 4.66
N HIS A 302 -4.52 -2.20 4.06
CA HIS A 302 -5.41 -1.64 3.07
C HIS A 302 -4.73 -1.42 1.70
N LYS A 303 -3.53 -1.98 1.44
CA LYS A 303 -2.82 -1.89 0.12
C LYS A 303 -3.60 -2.51 -1.03
N THR A 304 -4.50 -3.44 -0.74
CA THR A 304 -5.24 -4.21 -1.73
C THR A 304 -6.73 -4.18 -1.42
N PHE A 305 -7.54 -4.16 -2.48
CA PHE A 305 -8.97 -4.32 -2.36
C PHE A 305 -9.28 -5.65 -1.68
N ARG A 306 -10.11 -5.61 -0.63
CA ARG A 306 -10.51 -6.81 0.08
C ARG A 306 -11.70 -7.46 -0.60
N LEU A 307 -11.61 -8.77 -0.77
CA LEU A 307 -12.72 -9.61 -1.20
C LEU A 307 -13.67 -9.85 -0.03
N SER A 308 -14.94 -10.14 -0.35
CA SER A 308 -15.87 -10.63 0.65
C SER A 308 -15.43 -12.02 1.13
N PRO A 309 -15.34 -12.27 2.45
CA PRO A 309 -14.88 -13.55 2.98
C PRO A 309 -15.84 -14.72 2.69
N ASN A 310 -17.09 -14.45 2.32
CA ASN A 310 -18.14 -15.47 2.17
C ASN A 310 -18.79 -15.49 0.77
N ASN A 311 -18.12 -15.00 -0.27
CA ASN A 311 -18.57 -15.18 -1.65
C ASN A 311 -18.26 -16.60 -2.14
N ILE A 312 -19.18 -17.53 -1.87
CA ILE A 312 -19.06 -18.94 -2.28
C ILE A 312 -19.41 -19.03 -3.78
N ASN A 313 -18.48 -19.54 -4.59
CA ASN A 313 -18.66 -20.00 -5.99
C ASN A 313 -18.80 -18.97 -7.12
N GLY A 314 -18.09 -17.83 -7.09
CA GLY A 314 -17.92 -17.01 -8.30
C GLY A 314 -19.20 -16.34 -8.84
N THR A 315 -20.37 -16.59 -8.26
CA THR A 315 -21.54 -15.73 -8.42
C THR A 315 -21.32 -14.49 -7.56
N ARG A 316 -20.67 -13.50 -8.17
CA ARG A 316 -20.31 -12.19 -7.60
C ARG A 316 -21.51 -11.25 -7.55
N LEU A 317 -22.65 -11.76 -7.11
CA LEU A 317 -23.85 -10.98 -6.78
C LEU A 317 -24.09 -11.17 -5.29
N TRP A 318 -23.48 -10.27 -4.51
CA TRP A 318 -23.75 -9.92 -3.11
C TRP A 318 -24.05 -11.07 -2.12
#